data_AF-A0A6C0J3Z6-F1
#
_entry.id   AF-A0A6C0J3Z6-F1
#
_cell.length_a   1.000
_cell.length_b   1.000
_cell.length_c   1.000
_cell.angle_alpha   90.00
_cell.angle_beta   90.00
_cell.angle_gamma   90.00
#
_symmetry.space_group_name_H-M   'P 1'
#
loop_
_entity.id
_entity.type
_entity.pdbx_description
1 polymer ?
#
loop_
_entity_poly.entity_id
_entity_poly.type
_entity_poly.pdbx_seq_one_letter_code
_entity_poly.pdbx_strand_id
1 'polypeptide(L)'
;MDWSSLALIKAKEYTKWSNENDKMPSIKSDDPEEKKLAIWYKGYTRNNNGVKEYPEVNKYLEENLHYIKETKDDRTLQTAEEYIKYYKNTGKQPTIKDNAKLTRWFHSVYNKDGYQMTNAYLNKHIPQKKKAIDQAMEYVMWFNEKGKPKRTVKDKEETRLANWLKNYLTQNKRNDEIDEMLINNNII
;
A
#
# COMPACT_ATOMS: atom_id res chain seq x y z
N MET A 1 4.06 -43.36 19.00
CA MET A 1 4.06 -42.21 18.08
C MET A 1 4.20 -40.97 18.94
N ASP A 2 5.22 -40.15 18.72
CA ASP A 2 5.44 -38.94 19.50
C ASP A 2 4.57 -37.77 19.00
N TRP A 3 4.54 -36.71 19.78
CA TRP A 3 3.76 -35.51 19.47
C TRP A 3 4.24 -34.77 18.22
N SER A 4 5.54 -34.87 17.89
CA SER A 4 6.14 -34.33 16.67
C SER A 4 5.58 -35.03 15.42
N SER A 5 5.58 -36.36 15.43
CA SER A 5 5.06 -37.19 14.34
C SER A 5 3.57 -36.94 14.10
N LEU A 6 2.78 -36.79 15.17
CA LEU A 6 1.37 -36.43 15.07
C LEU A 6 1.16 -35.02 14.47
N ALA A 7 1.97 -34.05 14.89
CA ALA A 7 1.93 -32.70 14.33
C ALA A 7 2.33 -32.67 12.86
N LEU A 8 3.32 -33.48 12.45
CA LEU A 8 3.75 -33.60 11.06
C LEU A 8 2.67 -34.25 10.17
N ILE A 9 1.97 -35.28 10.67
CA ILE A 9 0.82 -35.86 9.96
C ILE A 9 -0.26 -34.80 9.74
N LYS A 10 -0.58 -34.01 10.77
CA LYS A 10 -1.58 -32.95 10.66
C LYS A 10 -1.14 -31.81 9.73
N ALA A 11 0.14 -31.49 9.69
CA ALA A 11 0.69 -30.53 8.74
C ALA A 11 0.53 -31.01 7.30
N LYS A 12 0.78 -32.29 7.02
CA LYS A 12 0.55 -32.92 5.71
C LYS A 12 -0.92 -32.91 5.29
N GLU A 13 -1.83 -33.21 6.22
CA GLU A 13 -3.28 -33.10 5.95
C GLU A 13 -3.67 -31.65 5.61
N TYR A 14 -3.17 -30.70 6.39
CA TYR A 14 -3.44 -29.27 6.19
C TYR A 14 -2.91 -28.75 4.84
N THR A 15 -1.66 -29.06 4.48
CA THR A 15 -1.05 -28.62 3.21
C THR A 15 -1.77 -29.24 2.03
N LYS A 16 -2.06 -30.55 2.08
CA LYS A 16 -2.80 -31.25 1.03
C LYS A 16 -4.16 -30.59 0.79
N TRP A 17 -4.97 -30.42 1.84
CA TRP A 17 -6.29 -29.82 1.71
C TRP A 17 -6.21 -28.38 1.17
N SER A 18 -5.25 -27.58 1.67
CA SER A 18 -5.08 -26.18 1.25
C SER A 18 -4.71 -26.07 -0.22
N ASN A 19 -3.85 -26.97 -0.71
CA ASN A 19 -3.42 -27.01 -2.10
C ASN A 19 -4.55 -27.52 -3.02
N GLU A 20 -5.35 -28.49 -2.58
CA GLU A 20 -6.50 -29.02 -3.35
C GLU A 20 -7.64 -28.00 -3.50
N ASN A 21 -7.85 -27.17 -2.48
CA ASN A 21 -8.95 -26.20 -2.44
C ASN A 21 -8.52 -24.77 -2.80
N ASP A 22 -7.23 -24.57 -3.11
CA ASP A 22 -6.61 -23.28 -3.42
C ASP A 22 -6.94 -22.18 -2.38
N LYS A 23 -7.07 -22.57 -1.10
CA LYS A 23 -7.40 -21.66 0.01
C LYS A 23 -6.94 -22.20 1.35
N MET A 24 -6.74 -21.30 2.32
CA MET A 24 -6.54 -21.70 3.72
C MET A 24 -7.86 -22.14 4.37
N PRO A 25 -7.83 -23.24 5.16
CA PRO A 25 -8.96 -23.62 5.99
C PRO A 25 -9.44 -22.50 6.90
N SER A 26 -10.76 -22.30 6.94
CA SER A 26 -11.41 -21.28 7.77
C SER A 26 -12.11 -21.88 8.99
N ILE A 27 -11.92 -21.26 10.16
CA ILE A 27 -12.65 -21.62 11.39
C ILE A 27 -14.15 -21.30 11.27
N LYS A 28 -14.51 -20.40 10.34
CA LYS A 28 -15.89 -20.03 10.04
C LYS A 28 -16.52 -20.92 8.96
N SER A 29 -15.82 -21.94 8.45
CA SER A 29 -16.41 -22.85 7.47
C SER A 29 -17.52 -23.70 8.09
N ASP A 30 -18.53 -23.99 7.27
CA ASP A 30 -19.59 -24.95 7.58
C ASP A 30 -19.11 -26.40 7.34
N ASP A 31 -18.02 -26.59 6.58
CA ASP A 31 -17.36 -27.88 6.40
C ASP A 31 -16.62 -28.27 7.70
N PRO A 32 -17.00 -29.37 8.36
CA PRO A 32 -16.34 -29.85 9.58
C PRO A 32 -14.86 -30.20 9.38
N GLU A 33 -14.47 -30.66 8.19
CA GLU A 33 -13.08 -31.04 7.89
C GLU A 33 -12.20 -29.79 7.75
N GLU A 34 -12.63 -28.82 6.94
CA GLU A 34 -12.02 -27.49 6.84
C GLU A 34 -11.85 -26.85 8.22
N LYS A 35 -12.93 -26.82 9.01
CA LYS A 35 -12.94 -26.18 10.32
C LYS A 35 -11.96 -26.83 11.29
N LYS A 36 -11.85 -28.16 11.27
CA LYS A 36 -10.92 -28.92 12.11
C LYS A 36 -9.46 -28.58 11.77
N LEU A 37 -9.13 -28.53 10.48
CA LEU A 37 -7.79 -28.14 10.00
C LEU A 37 -7.44 -26.70 10.40
N ALA A 38 -8.40 -25.79 10.28
CA ALA A 38 -8.23 -24.37 10.66
C ALA A 38 -7.97 -24.19 12.16
N ILE A 39 -8.69 -24.94 13.01
CA ILE A 39 -8.49 -24.92 14.47
C ILE A 39 -7.11 -25.45 14.84
N TRP A 40 -6.69 -26.58 14.24
CA TRP A 40 -5.37 -27.16 14.49
C TRP A 40 -4.25 -26.17 14.13
N TYR A 41 -4.28 -25.59 12.92
CA TYR A 41 -3.24 -24.66 12.48
C TYR A 41 -3.18 -23.39 13.34
N LYS A 42 -4.34 -22.85 13.74
CA LYS A 42 -4.40 -21.72 14.67
C LYS A 42 -3.86 -22.07 16.06
N GLY A 43 -4.13 -23.27 16.56
CA GLY A 43 -3.56 -23.76 17.82
C GLY A 43 -2.05 -23.92 17.73
N TYR A 44 -1.55 -24.49 16.63
CA TYR A 44 -0.13 -24.67 16.35
C TYR A 44 0.62 -23.32 16.33
N THR A 45 0.15 -22.37 15.52
CA THR A 45 0.77 -21.03 15.37
C THR A 45 0.71 -20.16 16.63
N ARG A 46 -0.32 -20.29 17.48
CA ARG A 46 -0.44 -19.54 18.75
C ARG A 46 0.52 -20.02 19.83
N ASN A 47 0.91 -21.29 19.78
CA ASN A 47 1.81 -21.90 20.76
C ASN A 47 3.31 -21.65 20.47
N ASN A 48 3.64 -20.93 19.38
CA ASN A 48 4.99 -20.39 19.12
C ASN A 48 5.44 -19.34 20.16
N ASN A 49 4.59 -18.96 21.12
CA ASN A 49 4.95 -18.13 22.27
C ASN A 49 5.42 -18.94 23.50
N GLY A 50 5.90 -20.19 23.31
CA GLY A 50 6.87 -20.77 24.26
C GLY A 50 6.57 -22.13 24.92
N VAL A 51 5.88 -23.10 24.28
CA VAL A 51 5.72 -24.44 24.94
C VAL A 51 6.03 -25.66 24.06
N LYS A 52 6.03 -25.61 22.72
CA LYS A 52 6.57 -26.71 21.89
C LYS A 52 6.71 -26.29 20.44
N GLU A 53 7.94 -26.00 20.03
CA GLU A 53 8.28 -25.78 18.63
C GLU A 53 8.74 -27.13 18.05
N TYR A 54 8.18 -27.50 16.90
CA TYR A 54 8.54 -28.70 16.14
C TYR A 54 9.23 -28.23 14.85
N PRO A 55 10.57 -28.09 14.83
CA PRO A 55 11.28 -27.52 13.69
C PRO A 55 10.98 -28.21 12.37
N GLU A 56 10.83 -29.54 12.40
CA GLU A 56 10.47 -30.37 11.26
C GLU A 56 9.08 -30.06 10.69
N VAL A 57 8.13 -29.69 11.55
CA VAL A 57 6.77 -29.31 11.14
C VAL A 57 6.77 -27.90 10.54
N ASN A 58 7.51 -26.97 11.13
CA ASN A 58 7.70 -25.62 10.56
C ASN A 58 8.33 -25.69 9.18
N LYS A 59 9.46 -26.39 9.04
CA LYS A 59 10.14 -26.59 7.76
C LYS A 59 9.22 -27.20 6.72
N TYR A 60 8.47 -28.24 7.09
CA TYR A 60 7.52 -28.87 6.18
C TYR A 60 6.44 -27.89 5.69
N LEU A 61 5.84 -27.11 6.60
CA LEU A 61 4.82 -26.12 6.26
C LEU A 61 5.37 -25.01 5.35
N GLU A 62 6.59 -24.53 5.60
CA GLU A 62 7.25 -23.51 4.76
C GLU A 62 7.52 -24.01 3.34
N GLU A 63 7.95 -25.26 3.20
CA GLU A 63 8.30 -25.85 1.90
C GLU A 63 7.08 -26.32 1.08
N ASN A 64 5.98 -26.71 1.73
CA ASN A 64 4.89 -27.46 1.06
C ASN A 64 3.54 -26.74 1.08
N LEU A 65 3.40 -25.64 1.84
CA LEU A 65 2.20 -24.82 1.80
C LEU A 65 2.34 -23.81 0.66
N HIS A 66 1.87 -24.18 -0.53
CA HIS A 66 1.92 -23.31 -1.71
C HIS A 66 1.07 -22.04 -1.53
N TYR A 67 0.05 -22.11 -0.67
CA TYR A 67 -0.65 -20.93 -0.20
C TYR A 67 0.22 -20.19 0.82
N ILE A 68 1.18 -19.43 0.28
CA ILE A 68 1.85 -18.35 1.00
C ILE A 68 0.73 -17.50 1.56
N LYS A 69 0.65 -17.43 2.90
CA LYS A 69 -0.17 -16.46 3.61
C LYS A 69 0.12 -15.13 2.95
N GLU A 70 -0.78 -14.63 2.08
CA GLU A 70 -0.63 -13.32 1.45
C GLU A 70 -0.14 -12.42 2.55
N THR A 71 1.13 -12.04 2.45
CA THR A 71 1.72 -11.27 3.51
C THR A 71 0.93 -9.97 3.50
N LYS A 72 0.91 -9.29 4.65
CA LYS A 72 0.34 -7.94 4.68
C LYS A 72 0.97 -7.08 3.57
N ASP A 73 2.20 -7.39 3.17
CA ASP A 73 2.96 -6.73 2.13
C ASP A 73 2.47 -7.13 0.72
N ASP A 74 2.07 -8.39 0.47
CA ASP A 74 1.49 -8.84 -0.81
C ASP A 74 0.13 -8.19 -1.09
N ARG A 75 -0.75 -8.11 -0.09
CA ARG A 75 -2.03 -7.37 -0.22
C ARG A 75 -1.81 -5.88 -0.46
N THR A 76 -0.77 -5.33 0.17
CA THR A 76 -0.40 -3.93 0.01
C THR A 76 0.13 -3.69 -1.41
N LEU A 77 0.93 -4.60 -1.95
CA LEU A 77 1.43 -4.54 -3.33
C LEU A 77 0.29 -4.65 -4.35
N GLN A 78 -0.60 -5.63 -4.18
CA GLN A 78 -1.76 -5.79 -5.06
C GLN A 78 -2.67 -4.54 -5.03
N THR A 79 -2.91 -3.98 -3.84
CA THR A 79 -3.71 -2.74 -3.72
C THR A 79 -2.99 -1.53 -4.34
N ALA A 80 -1.65 -1.49 -4.31
CA ALA A 80 -0.86 -0.47 -5.02
C ALA A 80 -0.96 -0.61 -6.54
N GLU A 81 -0.94 -1.84 -7.06
CA GLU A 81 -1.13 -2.12 -8.49
C GLU A 81 -2.53 -1.72 -8.98
N GLU A 82 -3.57 -2.07 -8.21
CA GLU A 82 -4.95 -1.64 -8.46
C GLU A 82 -5.05 -0.10 -8.48
N TYR A 83 -4.39 0.57 -7.54
CA TYR A 83 -4.34 2.03 -7.48
C TYR A 83 -3.67 2.64 -8.72
N ILE A 84 -2.52 2.11 -9.14
CA ILE A 84 -1.81 2.59 -10.34
C ILE A 84 -2.65 2.36 -11.59
N LYS A 85 -3.30 1.20 -11.70
CA LYS A 85 -4.18 0.88 -12.83
C LYS A 85 -5.36 1.85 -12.89
N TYR A 86 -6.01 2.10 -11.75
CA TYR A 86 -7.07 3.11 -11.64
C TYR A 86 -6.58 4.50 -12.09
N TYR A 87 -5.41 4.91 -11.61
CA TYR A 87 -4.82 6.19 -11.95
C TYR A 87 -4.46 6.31 -13.44
N LYS A 88 -3.88 5.28 -14.04
CA LYS A 88 -3.57 5.25 -15.49
C LYS A 88 -4.82 5.36 -16.35
N ASN A 89 -5.91 4.72 -15.93
CA ASN A 89 -7.15 4.70 -16.71
C ASN A 89 -7.96 6.00 -16.58
N THR A 90 -7.95 6.63 -15.39
CA THR A 90 -8.81 7.79 -15.10
C THR A 90 -8.06 9.12 -15.10
N GLY A 91 -6.73 9.09 -15.02
CA GLY A 91 -5.87 10.25 -14.82
C GLY A 91 -6.00 10.92 -13.44
N LYS A 92 -6.84 10.39 -12.55
CA LYS A 92 -7.22 11.00 -11.27
C LYS A 92 -7.02 10.04 -10.09
N GLN A 93 -6.89 10.60 -8.89
CA GLN A 93 -6.86 9.82 -7.66
C GLN A 93 -8.28 9.32 -7.31
N PRO A 94 -8.42 8.09 -6.77
CA PRO A 94 -9.73 7.57 -6.36
C PRO A 94 -10.27 8.35 -5.17
N THR A 95 -11.50 8.85 -5.27
CA THR A 95 -12.23 9.43 -4.12
C THR A 95 -13.00 8.34 -3.36
N ILE A 96 -13.46 8.65 -2.14
CA ILE A 96 -14.29 7.72 -1.36
C ILE A 96 -15.54 7.29 -2.15
N LYS A 97 -16.08 8.18 -3.00
CA LYS A 97 -17.26 7.91 -3.82
C LYS A 97 -16.94 6.97 -5.00
N ASP A 98 -15.73 7.04 -5.54
CA ASP A 98 -15.34 6.24 -6.71
C ASP A 98 -14.77 4.88 -6.30
N ASN A 99 -13.90 4.85 -5.29
CA ASN A 99 -13.30 3.62 -4.79
C ASN A 99 -12.79 3.77 -3.35
N ALA A 100 -13.71 3.56 -2.39
CA ALA A 100 -13.42 3.67 -0.96
C ALA A 100 -12.30 2.74 -0.46
N LYS A 101 -12.07 1.58 -1.10
CA LYS A 101 -10.97 0.66 -0.76
C LYS A 101 -9.63 1.34 -1.04
N LEU A 102 -9.44 1.81 -2.28
CA LEU A 102 -8.20 2.45 -2.71
C LEU A 102 -7.93 3.77 -1.98
N THR A 103 -8.97 4.58 -1.72
CA THR A 103 -8.81 5.85 -0.98
C THR A 103 -8.36 5.62 0.46
N ARG A 104 -8.98 4.66 1.17
CA ARG A 104 -8.57 4.34 2.56
C ARG A 104 -7.17 3.75 2.62
N TRP A 105 -6.84 2.87 1.68
CA TRP A 105 -5.49 2.31 1.56
C TRP A 105 -4.46 3.41 1.31
N PHE A 106 -4.69 4.28 0.32
CA PHE A 106 -3.81 5.41 0.00
C PHE A 106 -3.57 6.32 1.22
N HIS A 107 -4.62 6.71 1.94
CA HIS A 107 -4.47 7.49 3.18
C HIS A 107 -3.73 6.73 4.28
N SER A 108 -3.91 5.40 4.38
CA SER A 108 -3.22 4.58 5.39
C SER A 108 -1.71 4.46 5.15
N VAL A 109 -1.29 4.49 3.88
CA VAL A 109 0.12 4.46 3.46
C VAL A 109 0.73 5.86 3.50
N TYR A 110 -0.03 6.90 3.12
CA TYR A 110 0.45 8.28 3.09
C TYR A 110 0.62 8.91 4.48
N ASN A 111 -0.20 8.52 5.45
CA ASN A 111 -0.20 9.10 6.81
C ASN A 111 0.70 8.36 7.82
N LYS A 112 1.43 7.32 7.39
CA LYS A 112 2.41 6.62 8.23
C LYS A 112 3.78 6.69 7.56
N ASP A 113 4.83 6.95 8.35
CA ASP A 113 6.23 6.75 7.93
C ASP A 113 6.55 5.29 7.51
N GLY A 114 5.60 4.37 7.69
CA GLY A 114 5.71 2.98 7.33
C GLY A 114 5.26 2.74 5.90
N TYR A 115 6.22 2.65 4.98
CA TYR A 115 6.50 1.46 4.17
C TYR A 115 7.44 1.89 3.04
N GLN A 116 8.75 1.75 3.29
CA GLN A 116 9.81 2.17 2.36
C GLN A 116 9.64 1.52 0.97
N MET A 117 9.20 0.26 0.89
CA MET A 117 8.94 -0.40 -0.40
C MET A 117 7.72 0.14 -1.14
N THR A 118 6.60 0.39 -0.46
CA THR A 118 5.37 0.91 -1.11
C THR A 118 5.57 2.34 -1.57
N ASN A 119 6.24 3.19 -0.78
CA ASN A 119 6.63 4.52 -1.21
C ASN A 119 7.66 4.50 -2.33
N ALA A 120 8.66 3.61 -2.31
CA ALA A 120 9.58 3.45 -3.43
C ALA A 120 8.87 2.98 -4.70
N TYR A 121 7.91 2.05 -4.60
CA TYR A 121 7.13 1.55 -5.73
C TYR A 121 6.18 2.60 -6.28
N LEU A 122 5.45 3.33 -5.43
CA LEU A 122 4.61 4.45 -5.82
C LEU A 122 5.44 5.59 -6.42
N ASN A 123 6.59 5.96 -5.84
CA ASN A 123 7.47 7.00 -6.39
C ASN A 123 8.13 6.58 -7.71
N LYS A 124 8.36 5.28 -7.92
CA LYS A 124 8.91 4.72 -9.17
C LYS A 124 7.87 4.67 -10.30
N HIS A 125 6.59 4.50 -9.98
CA HIS A 125 5.52 4.28 -10.98
C HIS A 125 4.50 5.42 -11.08
N ILE A 126 4.43 6.31 -10.10
CA ILE A 126 3.74 7.59 -10.14
C ILE A 126 4.83 8.67 -10.26
N PRO A 127 4.92 9.39 -11.39
CA PRO A 127 5.95 10.41 -11.55
C PRO A 127 5.78 11.49 -10.48
N GLN A 128 6.75 11.65 -9.57
CA GLN A 128 6.81 12.83 -8.69
C GLN A 128 6.78 14.14 -9.48
N LYS A 129 7.26 14.10 -10.74
CA LYS A 129 7.13 15.17 -11.73
C LYS A 129 5.68 15.60 -11.94
N LYS A 130 4.72 14.68 -12.05
CA LYS A 130 3.32 15.02 -12.37
C LYS A 130 2.63 15.77 -11.23
N LYS A 131 2.84 15.39 -9.97
CA LYS A 131 2.29 16.13 -8.82
C LYS A 131 2.88 17.54 -8.72
N ALA A 132 4.17 17.70 -9.00
CA ALA A 132 4.81 19.01 -9.01
C ALA A 132 4.33 19.88 -10.19
N ILE A 133 4.09 19.29 -11.36
CA ILE A 133 3.51 19.95 -12.54
C ILE A 133 2.05 20.36 -12.26
N ASP A 134 1.22 19.48 -11.70
CA ASP A 134 -0.18 19.78 -11.35
C ASP A 134 -0.24 20.96 -10.34
N GLN A 135 0.65 20.97 -9.34
CA GLN A 135 0.75 22.09 -8.38
C GLN A 135 1.27 23.39 -9.03
N ALA A 136 2.18 23.30 -10.00
CA ALA A 136 2.64 24.43 -10.77
C ALA A 136 1.51 25.01 -11.65
N MET A 137 0.71 24.15 -12.29
CA MET A 137 -0.48 24.55 -13.05
C MET A 137 -1.52 25.25 -12.17
N GLU A 138 -1.84 24.68 -11.01
CA GLU A 138 -2.74 25.31 -10.03
C GLU A 138 -2.26 26.71 -9.62
N TYR A 139 -0.95 26.85 -9.37
CA TYR A 139 -0.36 28.15 -9.03
C TYR A 139 -0.48 29.15 -10.19
N VAL A 140 -0.14 28.74 -11.42
CA VAL A 140 -0.23 29.60 -12.62
C VAL A 140 -1.65 30.08 -12.85
N MET A 141 -2.64 29.18 -12.74
CA MET A 141 -4.05 29.53 -12.87
C MET A 141 -4.48 30.56 -11.83
N TRP A 142 -4.10 30.34 -10.56
CA TRP A 142 -4.39 31.29 -9.48
C TRP A 142 -3.72 32.65 -9.72
N PHE A 143 -2.45 32.65 -10.15
CA PHE A 143 -1.69 33.87 -10.43
C PHE A 143 -2.34 34.69 -11.55
N ASN A 144 -2.79 34.02 -12.61
CA ASN A 144 -3.47 34.69 -13.73
C ASN A 144 -4.83 35.28 -13.34
N GLU A 145 -5.55 34.65 -12.40
CA GLU A 145 -6.87 35.10 -11.96
C GLU A 145 -6.79 36.19 -10.87
N LYS A 146 -5.86 36.04 -9.92
CA LYS A 146 -5.86 36.79 -8.64
C LYS A 146 -4.53 37.48 -8.31
N GLY A 147 -3.50 37.26 -9.13
CA GLY A 147 -2.15 37.76 -8.88
C GLY A 147 -1.39 36.95 -7.83
N LYS A 148 -0.27 37.53 -7.34
CA LYS A 148 0.67 36.84 -6.46
C LYS A 148 0.02 36.45 -5.11
N PRO A 149 -0.07 35.14 -4.78
CA PRO A 149 -0.63 34.69 -3.52
C PRO A 149 0.21 35.14 -2.32
N LYS A 150 -0.47 35.63 -1.28
CA LYS A 150 0.12 36.15 -0.05
C LYS A 150 0.00 35.12 1.08
N ARG A 151 1.01 35.09 1.95
CA ARG A 151 1.07 34.14 3.08
C ARG A 151 0.25 34.55 4.31
N THR A 152 -0.16 35.80 4.36
CA THR A 152 -0.76 36.43 5.56
C THR A 152 -2.28 36.55 5.46
N VAL A 153 -2.89 35.87 4.48
CA VAL A 153 -4.34 35.92 4.24
C VAL A 153 -5.00 34.77 4.99
N LYS A 154 -6.25 34.97 5.45
CA LYS A 154 -7.04 33.89 6.06
C LYS A 154 -7.44 32.79 5.05
N ASP A 155 -7.14 32.97 3.76
CA ASP A 155 -7.38 31.99 2.71
C ASP A 155 -6.34 30.86 2.79
N LYS A 156 -6.84 29.66 3.09
CA LYS A 156 -6.03 28.44 3.22
C LYS A 156 -5.38 28.03 1.91
N GLU A 157 -6.04 28.28 0.80
CA GLU A 157 -5.57 27.87 -0.53
C GLU A 157 -4.48 28.81 -1.03
N GLU A 158 -4.66 30.11 -0.83
CA GLU A 158 -3.64 31.12 -1.11
C GLU A 158 -2.36 30.86 -0.29
N THR A 159 -2.53 30.52 0.99
CA THR A 159 -1.42 30.19 1.90
C THR A 159 -0.70 28.90 1.47
N ARG A 160 -1.43 27.89 0.99
CA ARG A 160 -0.87 26.63 0.48
C ARG A 160 0.01 26.88 -0.75
N LEU A 161 -0.50 27.61 -1.74
CA LEU A 161 0.21 27.93 -2.98
C LEU A 161 1.46 28.80 -2.73
N ALA A 162 1.36 29.79 -1.83
CA ALA A 162 2.50 30.61 -1.43
C ALA A 162 3.58 29.84 -0.64
N ASN A 163 3.21 28.75 0.05
CA ASN A 163 4.15 27.85 0.69
C ASN A 163 4.82 26.91 -0.30
N TRP A 164 4.06 26.37 -1.26
CA TRP A 164 4.59 25.55 -2.33
C TRP A 164 5.66 26.29 -3.15
N LEU A 165 5.37 27.50 -3.66
CA LEU A 165 6.31 28.23 -4.51
C LEU A 165 7.62 28.55 -3.78
N LYS A 166 7.56 28.98 -2.50
CA LYS A 166 8.78 29.21 -1.72
C LYS A 166 9.60 27.93 -1.61
N ASN A 167 8.96 26.81 -1.27
CA ASN A 167 9.67 25.55 -1.12
C ASN A 167 10.30 25.10 -2.44
N TYR A 168 9.62 25.28 -3.56
CA TYR A 168 10.16 25.04 -4.90
C TYR A 168 11.41 25.88 -5.18
N LEU A 169 11.32 27.20 -4.97
CA LEU A 169 12.45 28.13 -5.18
C LEU A 169 13.63 27.90 -4.24
N THR A 170 13.39 27.32 -3.05
CA THR A 170 14.44 27.06 -2.06
C THR A 170 15.11 25.69 -2.27
N GLN A 171 14.48 24.77 -3.00
CA GLN A 171 15.03 23.45 -3.27
C GLN A 171 15.99 23.51 -4.46
N ASN A 172 17.23 23.06 -4.27
CA ASN A 172 18.29 23.02 -5.30
C ASN A 172 18.07 21.95 -6.41
N LYS A 173 16.84 21.49 -6.60
CA LYS A 173 16.44 20.51 -7.62
C LYS A 173 15.46 21.16 -8.59
N ARG A 174 16.01 22.01 -9.46
CA ARG A 174 15.25 22.67 -10.54
C ARG A 174 14.66 21.65 -11.50
N ASN A 175 13.45 21.93 -11.99
CA ASN A 175 12.74 21.09 -12.95
C ASN A 175 12.43 21.95 -14.17
N ASP A 176 13.14 21.68 -15.28
CA ASP A 176 13.11 22.49 -16.51
C ASP A 176 11.69 22.77 -17.01
N GLU A 177 10.79 21.80 -16.91
CA GLU A 177 9.38 21.93 -17.34
C GLU A 177 8.59 22.90 -16.44
N ILE A 178 8.82 22.87 -15.12
CA ILE A 178 8.15 23.80 -14.19
C ILE A 178 8.79 25.19 -14.30
N ASP A 179 10.10 25.26 -14.47
CA ASP A 179 10.81 26.53 -14.66
C ASP A 179 10.33 27.24 -15.93
N GLU A 180 10.22 26.51 -17.05
CA GLU A 180 9.67 27.03 -18.31
C GLU A 180 8.22 27.53 -18.14
N MET A 181 7.37 26.80 -17.41
CA MET A 181 6.00 27.23 -17.12
C MET A 181 5.94 28.53 -16.30
N LEU A 182 6.78 28.66 -15.28
CA LEU A 182 6.81 29.84 -14.43
C LEU A 182 7.40 31.06 -15.16
N ILE A 183 8.42 30.86 -15.99
CA ILE A 183 9.01 31.90 -16.86
C ILE A 183 7.99 32.38 -17.90
N ASN A 184 7.33 31.45 -18.60
CA ASN A 184 6.35 31.79 -19.65
C ASN A 184 5.13 32.56 -19.10
N ASN A 185 4.87 32.48 -17.79
CA ASN A 185 3.79 33.21 -17.11
C ASN A 185 4.30 34.42 -16.30
N ASN A 186 5.57 34.84 -16.44
CA ASN A 186 6.19 35.97 -15.73
C ASN A 186 6.09 35.87 -14.18
N ILE A 187 6.19 34.67 -13.63
CA ILE A 187 6.09 34.42 -12.19
C ILE A 187 7.48 34.47 -11.51
N ILE A 188 8.51 33.99 -12.19
CA ILE A 188 9.92 33.96 -11.74
C ILE A 188 10.85 34.57 -12.78
#